data_AF-Q9L7V1-F1
#
_entry.id   AF-Q9L7V1-F1
#
_cell.length_a   1.000
_cell.length_b   1.000
_cell.length_c   1.000
_cell.angle_alpha   90.00
_cell.angle_beta   90.00
_cell.angle_gamma   90.00
#
_symmetry.space_group_name_H-M   'P 1'
#
loop_
_entity.id
_entity.type
_entity.pdbx_description
1 polymer ?
#
loop_
_entity_poly.entity_id
_entity_poly.type
_entity_poly.pdbx_seq_one_letter_code
_entity_poly.pdbx_strand_id
1 'polypeptide(L)'
;MKKLTTISAIALLAFSVTACNKPDPATDYKKFEEWYQLQEKTQATAQAEFQQQLAEIMAKDPKDPEAVDALLQSFSAKVQETLASLEKVDVNSDEIKALKEKTKTVLALSSEVLTEQLKVLATPNDEAQKVVQTKAEQLKEKAIELQKLQENLKAKFASK
;
A
#
# COMPACT_ATOMS: atom_id res chain seq x y z
N MET A 1 -40.91 24.93 29.35
CA MET A 1 -40.76 26.40 29.47
C MET A 1 -39.48 26.81 28.78
N LYS A 2 -39.59 27.77 27.85
CA LYS A 2 -38.50 28.46 27.15
C LYS A 2 -37.50 29.09 28.14
N LYS A 3 -36.20 29.14 27.81
CA LYS A 3 -35.31 30.35 27.72
C LYS A 3 -34.07 29.95 26.88
N LEU A 4 -33.94 30.42 25.64
CA LEU A 4 -33.26 31.67 25.20
C LEU A 4 -31.74 31.61 25.45
N THR A 5 -30.97 31.24 24.42
CA THR A 5 -30.18 32.18 23.58
C THR A 5 -29.14 32.97 24.36
N THR A 6 -27.88 32.55 24.24
CA THR A 6 -26.76 33.49 24.19
C THR A 6 -25.96 33.18 22.93
N ILE A 7 -26.23 34.00 21.92
CA ILE A 7 -25.40 34.20 20.74
C ILE A 7 -24.19 34.99 21.24
N SER A 8 -23.12 34.30 21.61
CA SER A 8 -21.85 34.94 21.93
C SER A 8 -21.00 34.98 20.67
N ALA A 9 -21.09 36.12 19.99
CA ALA A 9 -20.11 36.69 19.08
C ALA A 9 -19.35 35.71 18.18
N ILE A 10 -19.83 35.56 16.95
CA ILE A 10 -18.96 35.28 15.80
C ILE A 10 -17.95 36.44 15.77
N ALA A 11 -16.81 36.22 16.42
CA ALA A 11 -15.65 37.08 16.27
C ALA A 11 -15.20 36.94 14.81
N LEU A 12 -15.51 37.99 14.06
CA LEU A 12 -14.86 38.45 12.85
C LEU A 12 -13.78 37.51 12.30
N LEU A 13 -14.13 36.89 11.19
CA LEU A 13 -13.22 36.49 10.11
C LEU A 13 -12.10 37.52 9.98
N ALA A 14 -10.95 37.22 10.57
CA ALA A 14 -9.72 37.95 10.39
C ALA A 14 -8.59 36.94 10.18
N PHE A 15 -7.88 37.15 9.08
CA PHE A 15 -6.76 36.37 8.56
C PHE A 15 -7.17 35.08 7.83
N SER A 16 -7.44 35.27 6.55
CA SER A 16 -6.82 34.51 5.48
C SER A 16 -5.47 33.93 5.90
N VAL A 17 -5.50 32.74 6.46
CA VAL A 17 -4.44 31.77 6.30
C VAL A 17 -4.91 30.91 5.14
N THR A 18 -4.62 31.33 3.91
CA THR A 18 -4.06 30.35 2.98
C THR A 18 -3.03 29.60 3.79
N ALA A 19 -3.39 28.42 4.30
CA ALA A 19 -2.46 27.51 4.93
C ALA A 19 -1.30 27.44 3.95
N CYS A 20 -0.21 28.08 4.33
CA CYS A 20 1.05 27.88 3.69
C CYS A 20 1.20 26.36 3.65
N ASN A 21 1.36 25.80 2.45
CA ASN A 21 1.83 24.42 2.21
C ASN A 21 3.24 24.23 2.83
N LYS A 22 3.42 24.55 4.11
CA LYS A 22 4.62 24.20 4.84
C LYS A 22 4.49 22.72 5.17
N PRO A 23 5.51 21.91 4.83
CA PRO A 23 5.55 20.52 5.24
C PRO A 23 5.36 20.38 6.75
N ASP A 24 4.42 19.52 7.17
CA ASP A 24 4.27 19.05 8.55
C ASP A 24 4.45 17.53 8.55
N PRO A 25 5.66 17.03 8.84
CA PRO A 25 5.96 15.61 8.78
C PRO A 25 5.16 14.76 9.77
N ALA A 26 4.77 15.29 10.93
CA ALA A 26 3.99 14.52 11.91
C ALA A 26 2.55 14.34 11.45
N THR A 27 1.94 15.40 10.91
CA THR A 27 0.60 15.33 10.30
C THR A 27 0.60 14.43 9.07
N ASP A 28 1.60 14.55 8.20
CA ASP A 28 1.72 13.70 7.01
C ASP A 28 1.94 12.22 7.38
N TYR A 29 2.77 11.94 8.39
CA TYR A 29 2.97 10.58 8.90
C TYR A 29 1.67 9.98 9.42
N LYS A 30 0.87 10.76 10.16
CA LYS A 30 -0.44 10.30 10.65
C LYS A 30 -1.40 9.93 9.51
N LYS A 31 -1.49 10.75 8.44
CA LYS A 31 -2.30 10.41 7.26
C LYS A 31 -1.85 9.11 6.61
N PHE A 32 -0.53 8.90 6.53
CA PHE A 32 0.04 7.65 6.01
C PHE A 32 -0.30 6.46 6.90
N GLU A 33 -0.21 6.60 8.23
CA GLU A 33 -0.55 5.55 9.19
C GLU A 33 -2.04 5.18 9.12
N GLU A 34 -2.93 6.17 9.02
CA GLU A 34 -4.37 5.95 8.83
C GLU A 34 -4.66 5.18 7.52
N TRP A 35 -3.99 5.54 6.43
CA TRP A 35 -4.05 4.79 5.18
C TRP A 35 -3.54 3.35 5.36
N TYR A 36 -2.39 3.16 6.01
CA TYR A 36 -1.79 1.85 6.23
C TYR A 36 -2.70 0.94 7.06
N GLN A 37 -3.28 1.44 8.14
CA GLN A 37 -4.24 0.71 8.98
C GLN A 37 -5.50 0.30 8.23
N LEU A 38 -5.97 1.14 7.30
CA LEU A 38 -7.07 0.77 6.40
C LEU A 38 -6.63 -0.36 5.46
N GLN A 39 -5.41 -0.30 4.92
CA GLN A 39 -4.88 -1.33 4.02
C GLN A 39 -4.62 -2.66 4.71
N GLU A 40 -4.21 -2.69 5.99
CA GLU A 40 -4.00 -3.97 6.70
C GLU A 40 -5.27 -4.84 6.70
N LYS A 41 -6.44 -4.20 6.87
CA LYS A 41 -7.73 -4.90 6.84
C LYS A 41 -8.07 -5.43 5.45
N THR A 42 -7.89 -4.61 4.42
CA THR A 42 -8.21 -4.99 3.03
C THR A 42 -7.23 -6.04 2.49
N GLN A 43 -5.95 -5.94 2.86
CA GLN A 43 -4.90 -6.87 2.46
C GLN A 43 -5.12 -8.27 3.04
N ALA A 44 -5.58 -8.38 4.29
CA ALA A 44 -5.90 -9.67 4.91
C ALA A 44 -7.01 -10.41 4.12
N THR A 45 -8.08 -9.71 3.74
CA THR A 45 -9.15 -10.27 2.91
C THR A 45 -8.63 -10.66 1.52
N ALA A 46 -7.89 -9.77 0.85
CA ALA A 46 -7.32 -10.04 -0.46
C ALA A 46 -6.38 -11.26 -0.46
N GLN A 47 -5.57 -11.42 0.59
CA GLN A 47 -4.67 -12.56 0.74
C GLN A 47 -5.44 -13.86 0.95
N ALA A 48 -6.49 -13.86 1.77
CA ALA A 48 -7.35 -15.04 1.96
C ALA A 48 -8.05 -15.46 0.66
N GLU A 49 -8.60 -14.50 -0.09
CA GLU A 49 -9.23 -14.75 -1.39
C GLU A 49 -8.23 -15.30 -2.41
N PHE A 50 -7.03 -14.71 -2.48
CA PHE A 50 -5.96 -15.19 -3.35
C PHE A 50 -5.55 -16.62 -3.01
N GLN A 51 -5.36 -16.93 -1.72
CA GLN A 51 -5.01 -18.29 -1.28
C GLN A 51 -6.10 -19.30 -1.60
N GLN A 52 -7.37 -18.94 -1.42
CA GLN A 52 -8.50 -19.79 -1.77
C GLN A 52 -8.52 -20.08 -3.28
N GLN A 53 -8.46 -19.04 -4.12
CA GLN A 53 -8.47 -19.20 -5.57
C GLN A 53 -7.27 -20.01 -6.06
N LEU A 54 -6.08 -19.75 -5.53
CA LEU A 54 -4.89 -20.54 -5.83
C LEU A 54 -5.08 -22.00 -5.44
N ALA A 55 -5.59 -22.30 -4.24
CA ALA A 55 -5.82 -23.67 -3.81
C ALA A 55 -6.83 -24.40 -4.71
N GLU A 56 -7.89 -23.72 -5.17
CA GLU A 56 -8.85 -24.26 -6.12
C GLU A 56 -8.23 -24.59 -7.48
N ILE A 57 -7.34 -23.73 -7.98
CA ILE A 57 -6.57 -23.97 -9.22
C ILE A 57 -5.66 -25.18 -9.03
N MET A 58 -4.88 -25.20 -7.95
CA MET A 58 -3.94 -26.29 -7.65
C MET A 58 -4.63 -27.64 -7.47
N ALA A 59 -5.88 -27.66 -7.00
CA ALA A 59 -6.67 -28.88 -6.85
C ALA A 59 -7.29 -29.39 -8.17
N LYS A 60 -7.51 -28.50 -9.15
CA LYS A 60 -8.09 -28.85 -10.46
C LYS A 60 -7.01 -29.18 -11.48
N ASP A 61 -6.19 -28.18 -11.82
CA ASP A 61 -5.03 -28.32 -12.69
C ASP A 61 -4.06 -27.17 -12.41
N PRO A 62 -2.91 -27.43 -11.75
CA PRO A 62 -1.93 -26.41 -11.42
C PRO A 62 -1.21 -25.82 -12.65
N LYS A 63 -1.44 -26.37 -13.85
CA LYS A 63 -0.85 -25.92 -15.11
C LYS A 63 -1.84 -25.24 -16.05
N ASP A 64 -3.09 -25.04 -15.62
CA ASP A 64 -4.10 -24.35 -16.42
C ASP A 64 -3.72 -22.86 -16.58
N PRO A 65 -3.28 -22.43 -17.78
CA PRO A 65 -2.84 -21.06 -17.99
C PRO A 65 -3.99 -20.06 -17.94
N GLU A 66 -5.21 -20.44 -18.31
CA GLU A 66 -6.38 -19.54 -18.27
C GLU A 66 -6.79 -19.28 -16.82
N ALA A 67 -6.79 -20.32 -15.98
CA ALA A 67 -7.11 -20.18 -14.57
C ALA A 67 -6.05 -19.35 -13.81
N VAL A 68 -4.77 -19.57 -14.12
CA VAL A 68 -3.67 -18.77 -13.57
C VAL A 68 -3.75 -17.31 -14.04
N ASP A 69 -4.01 -17.06 -15.32
CA ASP A 69 -4.18 -15.69 -15.83
C ASP A 69 -5.37 -14.97 -15.17
N ALA A 70 -6.49 -15.67 -14.96
CA ALA A 70 -7.64 -15.10 -14.27
C ALA A 70 -7.32 -14.72 -12.81
N LEU A 71 -6.60 -15.59 -12.07
CA LEU A 71 -6.12 -15.29 -10.72
C LEU A 71 -5.20 -14.06 -10.71
N LEU A 72 -4.27 -14.00 -11.67
CA LEU A 72 -3.32 -12.89 -11.79
C LEU A 72 -4.00 -11.56 -12.14
N GLN A 73 -5.04 -11.58 -12.98
CA GLN A 73 -5.84 -10.38 -13.28
C GLN A 73 -6.56 -9.85 -12.03
N SER A 74 -7.22 -10.74 -11.27
CA SER A 74 -7.88 -10.39 -10.01
C SER A 74 -6.90 -9.80 -8.99
N PHE A 75 -5.76 -10.44 -8.81
CA PHE A 75 -4.70 -9.96 -7.93
C PHE A 75 -4.13 -8.61 -8.38
N SER A 76 -3.82 -8.46 -9.68
CA SER A 76 -3.30 -7.23 -10.26
C SER A 76 -4.27 -6.06 -10.07
N ALA A 77 -5.57 -6.28 -10.25
CA ALA A 77 -6.60 -5.26 -10.00
C ALA A 77 -6.56 -4.75 -8.55
N LYS A 78 -6.50 -5.66 -7.56
CA LYS A 78 -6.40 -5.30 -6.14
C LYS A 78 -5.12 -4.52 -5.81
N VAL A 79 -4.00 -4.90 -6.42
CA VAL A 79 -2.74 -4.15 -6.30
C VAL A 79 -2.89 -2.74 -6.88
N GLN A 80 -3.45 -2.60 -8.09
CA GLN A 80 -3.67 -1.29 -8.72
C GLN A 80 -4.60 -0.40 -7.91
N GLU A 81 -5.67 -0.95 -7.34
CA GLU A 81 -6.56 -0.24 -6.41
C GLU A 81 -5.80 0.25 -5.17
N THR A 82 -4.94 -0.59 -4.61
CA THR A 82 -4.11 -0.23 -3.44
C THR A 82 -3.14 0.89 -3.80
N LEU A 83 -2.44 0.78 -4.92
CA LEU A 83 -1.52 1.82 -5.42
C LEU A 83 -2.26 3.13 -5.70
N ALA A 84 -3.44 3.08 -6.34
CA ALA A 84 -4.26 4.25 -6.58
C ALA A 84 -4.76 4.89 -5.28
N SER A 85 -5.04 4.09 -4.24
CA SER A 85 -5.39 4.61 -2.91
C SER A 85 -4.19 5.28 -2.23
N LEU A 86 -2.98 4.73 -2.40
CA LEU A 86 -1.74 5.30 -1.89
C LEU A 86 -1.45 6.66 -2.53
N GLU A 87 -1.66 6.79 -3.84
CA GLU A 87 -1.49 8.05 -4.56
C GLU A 87 -2.34 9.18 -3.99
N LYS A 88 -3.54 8.86 -3.47
CA LYS A 88 -4.46 9.82 -2.85
C LYS A 88 -4.04 10.27 -1.46
N VAL A 89 -3.05 9.63 -0.83
CA VAL A 89 -2.50 10.07 0.44
C VAL A 89 -1.69 11.35 0.21
N ASP A 90 -2.27 12.47 0.59
CA ASP A 90 -1.70 13.82 0.41
C ASP A 90 -0.65 14.11 1.50
N VAL A 91 0.61 14.16 1.08
CA VAL A 91 1.78 14.38 1.95
C VAL A 91 2.73 15.39 1.30
N ASN A 92 3.25 16.30 2.11
CA ASN A 92 4.07 17.43 1.63
C ASN A 92 5.53 17.31 2.05
N SER A 93 5.80 16.64 3.17
CA SER A 93 7.14 16.38 3.70
C SER A 93 7.93 15.35 2.89
N ASP A 94 9.21 15.64 2.69
CA ASP A 94 10.09 14.80 1.86
C ASP A 94 10.30 13.41 2.46
N GLU A 95 10.37 13.28 3.79
CA GLU A 95 10.54 11.98 4.45
C GLU A 95 9.29 11.09 4.32
N ILE A 96 8.09 11.68 4.32
CA ILE A 96 6.85 10.92 4.13
C ILE A 96 6.57 10.64 2.64
N LYS A 97 6.99 11.53 1.73
CA LYS A 97 7.03 11.23 0.29
C LYS A 97 7.97 10.05 0.01
N ALA A 98 9.16 10.03 0.62
CA ALA A 98 10.08 8.90 0.49
C ALA A 98 9.49 7.60 1.04
N LEU A 99 8.75 7.66 2.15
CA LEU A 99 8.00 6.51 2.68
C LEU A 99 6.97 6.00 1.65
N LYS A 100 6.13 6.90 1.13
CA LYS A 100 5.11 6.59 0.12
C LYS A 100 5.71 5.96 -1.14
N GLU A 101 6.77 6.53 -1.69
CA GLU A 101 7.43 5.99 -2.88
C GLU A 101 8.06 4.61 -2.64
N LYS A 102 8.68 4.39 -1.47
CA LYS A 102 9.22 3.07 -1.11
C LYS A 102 8.12 2.03 -0.91
N THR A 103 7.02 2.40 -0.28
CA THR A 103 5.84 1.51 -0.16
C THR A 103 5.29 1.14 -1.53
N LYS A 104 5.13 2.11 -2.44
CA LYS A 104 4.73 1.87 -3.83
C LYS A 104 5.67 0.90 -4.53
N THR A 105 6.97 1.12 -4.42
CA THR A 105 8.00 0.27 -5.03
C THR A 105 7.92 -1.17 -4.52
N VAL A 106 7.81 -1.36 -3.21
CA VAL A 106 7.71 -2.70 -2.61
C VAL A 106 6.41 -3.41 -3.02
N LEU A 107 5.28 -2.70 -3.04
CA LEU A 107 4.00 -3.27 -3.48
C LEU A 107 4.03 -3.69 -4.95
N ALA A 108 4.56 -2.84 -5.83
CA ALA A 108 4.69 -3.14 -7.26
C ALA A 108 5.61 -4.35 -7.48
N LEU A 109 6.79 -4.35 -6.88
CA LEU A 109 7.77 -5.43 -7.05
C LEU A 109 7.28 -6.75 -6.46
N SER A 110 6.58 -6.73 -5.32
CA SER A 110 5.95 -7.92 -4.75
C SER A 110 4.89 -8.51 -5.69
N SER A 111 4.12 -7.64 -6.36
CA SER A 111 3.13 -8.07 -7.34
C SER A 111 3.78 -8.71 -8.56
N GLU A 112 4.87 -8.13 -9.06
CA GLU A 112 5.62 -8.67 -10.19
C GLU A 112 6.22 -10.05 -9.87
N VAL A 113 6.89 -10.18 -8.71
CA VAL A 113 7.48 -11.46 -8.27
C VAL A 113 6.43 -12.55 -8.19
N LEU A 114 5.27 -12.28 -7.58
CA LEU A 114 4.19 -13.26 -7.48
C LEU A 114 3.63 -13.63 -8.85
N THR A 115 3.46 -12.64 -9.72
CA THR A 115 2.96 -12.83 -11.08
C THR A 115 3.87 -13.73 -11.89
N GLU A 116 5.17 -13.45 -11.88
CA GLU A 116 6.15 -14.25 -12.60
C GLU A 116 6.29 -15.65 -12.00
N GLN A 117 6.24 -15.78 -10.67
CA GLN A 117 6.31 -17.08 -10.00
C GLN A 117 5.13 -17.99 -10.39
N LEU A 118 3.91 -17.44 -10.48
CA LEU A 118 2.73 -18.20 -10.90
C LEU A 118 2.79 -18.57 -12.40
N LYS A 119 3.32 -17.69 -13.25
CA LYS A 119 3.55 -18.01 -14.67
C LYS A 119 4.57 -19.13 -14.84
N VAL A 120 5.67 -19.10 -14.08
CA VAL A 120 6.68 -20.18 -14.05
C VAL A 120 6.09 -21.49 -13.55
N LEU A 121 5.18 -21.45 -12.58
CA LEU A 121 4.48 -22.64 -12.08
C LEU A 121 3.64 -23.30 -13.18
N ALA A 122 2.86 -22.49 -13.92
CA ALA A 122 2.03 -22.97 -15.02
C ALA A 122 2.86 -23.45 -16.22
N THR A 123 3.92 -22.70 -16.56
CA THR A 123 4.82 -22.96 -17.68
C THR A 123 6.28 -22.89 -17.22
N PRO A 124 6.88 -24.02 -16.78
CA PRO A 124 8.25 -24.06 -16.29
C PRO A 124 9.25 -23.55 -17.33
N ASN A 125 10.09 -22.59 -16.92
CA ASN A 125 11.15 -22.00 -17.74
C ASN A 125 12.30 -21.53 -16.85
N ASP A 126 13.50 -22.06 -17.09
CA ASP A 126 14.72 -21.76 -16.32
C ASP A 126 15.12 -20.28 -16.38
N GLU A 127 14.92 -19.62 -17.52
CA GLU A 127 15.23 -18.19 -17.67
C GLU A 127 14.27 -17.34 -16.83
N ALA A 128 12.97 -17.63 -16.93
CA ALA A 128 11.96 -16.95 -16.12
C ALA A 128 12.16 -17.21 -14.61
N GLN A 129 12.60 -18.41 -14.23
CA GLN A 129 12.92 -18.72 -12.83
C GLN A 129 14.09 -17.90 -12.29
N LYS A 130 15.13 -17.63 -13.11
CA LYS A 130 16.22 -16.72 -12.73
C LYS A 130 15.74 -15.29 -12.56
N VAL A 131 14.86 -14.80 -13.44
CA VAL A 131 14.26 -13.46 -13.30
C VAL A 131 13.49 -13.34 -11.99
N VAL A 132 12.68 -14.35 -11.64
CA VAL A 132 11.95 -14.40 -10.36
C VAL A 132 12.92 -14.32 -9.18
N GLN A 133 14.03 -15.07 -9.20
CA GLN A 133 15.03 -15.02 -8.12
C GLN A 133 15.65 -13.64 -7.98
N THR A 134 16.09 -13.01 -9.07
CA THR A 134 16.67 -11.66 -9.04
C THR A 134 15.67 -10.63 -8.51
N LYS A 135 14.41 -10.67 -8.96
CA LYS A 135 13.38 -9.76 -8.45
C LYS A 135 13.02 -10.03 -6.99
N ALA A 136 13.05 -11.29 -6.54
CA ALA A 136 12.84 -11.63 -5.13
C ALA A 136 13.96 -11.09 -4.23
N GLU A 137 15.22 -11.11 -4.69
CA GLU A 137 16.34 -10.48 -3.99
C GLU A 137 16.18 -8.97 -3.90
N GLN A 138 15.80 -8.32 -5.01
CA GLN A 138 15.50 -6.88 -5.03
C GLN A 138 14.33 -6.54 -4.10
N LEU A 139 13.27 -7.36 -4.10
CA LEU A 139 12.12 -7.18 -3.22
C LEU A 139 12.55 -7.24 -1.76
N LYS A 140 13.38 -8.23 -1.40
CA LYS A 140 13.91 -8.37 -0.05
C LYS A 140 14.71 -7.14 0.37
N GLU A 141 15.61 -6.64 -0.49
CA GLU A 141 16.38 -5.42 -0.22
C GLU A 141 15.47 -4.22 0.03
N LYS A 142 14.52 -3.97 -0.89
CA LYS A 142 13.61 -2.82 -0.79
C LYS A 142 12.63 -2.93 0.38
N ALA A 143 12.19 -4.14 0.72
CA ALA A 143 11.37 -4.39 1.91
C ALA A 143 12.14 -4.07 3.20
N ILE A 144 13.43 -4.44 3.29
CA ILE A 144 14.28 -4.09 4.44
C ILE A 144 14.48 -2.58 4.54
N GLU A 145 14.73 -1.89 3.42
CA GLU A 145 14.84 -0.43 3.40
C GLU A 145 13.54 0.24 3.86
N LEU A 146 12.39 -0.22 3.37
CA LEU A 146 11.09 0.27 3.75
C LEU A 146 10.83 0.06 5.25
N GLN A 147 11.09 -1.15 5.75
CA GLN A 147 10.93 -1.47 7.17
C GLN A 147 11.77 -0.55 8.06
N LYS A 148 13.06 -0.36 7.73
CA LYS A 148 13.95 0.54 8.48
C LYS A 148 13.43 1.98 8.48
N LEU A 149 12.91 2.45 7.35
CA LEU A 149 12.33 3.79 7.26
C LEU A 149 11.06 3.90 8.12
N GLN A 150 10.18 2.91 8.06
CA GLN A 150 8.97 2.85 8.90
C GLN A 150 9.33 2.86 10.39
N GLU A 151 10.31 2.06 10.81
CA GLU A 151 10.79 2.05 12.20
C GLU A 151 11.36 3.41 12.63
N ASN A 152 12.15 4.06 11.78
CA ASN A 152 12.71 5.38 12.05
C ASN A 152 11.60 6.45 12.20
N LEU A 153 10.63 6.46 11.29
CA LEU A 153 9.52 7.41 11.31
C LEU A 153 8.58 7.15 12.49
N LYS A 154 8.32 5.88 12.81
CA LYS A 154 7.58 5.48 14.01
C LYS A 154 8.28 5.99 15.27
N ALA A 155 9.60 5.81 15.40
CA ALA A 155 10.34 6.31 16.55
C ALA A 155 10.33 7.86 16.66
N LYS A 156 10.24 8.56 15.53
CA LYS A 156 10.16 10.04 15.48
C LYS A 156 8.76 10.58 15.78
N PHE A 157 7.72 9.94 15.27
CA PHE A 157 6.39 10.52 15.16
C PHE A 157 5.27 9.71 15.82
N ALA A 158 5.45 8.42 16.11
CA ALA A 158 4.45 7.67 16.85
C ALA A 158 4.36 8.26 18.26
N SER A 159 3.15 8.71 18.59
CA SER A 159 2.75 9.47 19.76
C SER A 159 3.71 9.40 20.97
N LYS A 160 4.27 10.55 21.34
CA LYS A 160 4.36 10.90 22.75
C LYS A 160 2.99 11.34 23.25
#